data_AF-A0AAN7U2E1-F1
#
_entry.id   AF-A0AAN7U2E1-F1
#
_cell.length_a   1.000
_cell.length_b   1.000
_cell.length_c   1.000
_cell.angle_alpha   90.00
_cell.angle_beta   90.00
_cell.angle_gamma   90.00
#
_symmetry.space_group_name_H-M   'P 1'
#
loop_
_entity.id
_entity.type
_entity.pdbx_description
1 polymer ?
#
loop_
_entity_poly.entity_id
_entity_poly.type
_entity_poly.pdbx_seq_one_letter_code
_entity_poly.pdbx_strand_id
1 'polypeptide(L)'
;MKFLSLFIIIFIVKATIGNIQLTRYISNNGNNISNCGNITIPCESIDYSIQQIKSYGFSNFSIEILLESGYYKSQKPTNLYGLNISIGASNPNELVQFGVSSDTNVLSPQFLVEYPFGIQNILPTNVLIKDVTIFGCNTKKDSDNGYFFQTFAGIKDNVFLNVNIENVNFFCSNINSPYFTIMNNYGISSNESSSNSNDDLKEGLNEKQNIPFKSLENSNDSQGQNLEVLNQYFSSRPYFNDIINISFTFNNCQFGNSTENTYINNLTPVVFNSMFGFTVDLKITNSKFNSFYFSVGGQISLTSGGSFTMDNVALENITYIQGQSPFLSFSTTRVYLNQVNLTGTFSDSILMNTQNSILSVNQFNVLINFVDYLTLSLISFDDSFVLFENSSIIISFPSDDISINSGEYSIFNPENSNFYLFSNRISTNGSSVIYSQSSSVWANNNQFKYLQSDTYDFNLVGCDKADSNFQGDQSFIKITESCQINNKNPEWETLRVEVLSFFCGVLSMGIVFLIGTIISAIFKYRRNKKMKHNELLQLLPQNC
;
A
#
# COMPACT_ATOMS: atom_id res chain seq x y z
N MET A 1 18.94 56.31 -10.87
CA MET A 1 19.18 55.78 -9.50
C MET A 1 17.93 55.77 -8.61
N LYS A 2 17.11 56.83 -8.51
CA LYS A 2 15.93 56.88 -7.61
C LYS A 2 14.84 55.82 -7.87
N PHE A 3 14.61 55.42 -9.12
CA PHE A 3 13.64 54.36 -9.48
C PHE A 3 14.14 52.95 -9.13
N LEU A 4 15.45 52.70 -9.21
CA LEU A 4 16.04 51.39 -8.89
C LEU A 4 15.93 51.12 -7.38
N SER A 5 16.20 52.14 -6.55
CA SER A 5 16.01 52.06 -5.09
C SER A 5 14.54 51.84 -4.71
N LEU A 6 13.58 52.41 -5.43
CA LEU A 6 12.15 52.19 -5.16
C LEU A 6 11.74 50.75 -5.47
N PHE A 7 12.21 50.19 -6.60
CA PHE A 7 11.96 48.80 -6.95
C PHE A 7 12.61 47.83 -5.97
N ILE A 8 13.85 48.10 -5.53
CA ILE A 8 14.53 47.29 -4.52
C ILE A 8 13.78 47.35 -3.19
N ILE A 9 13.27 48.51 -2.76
CA ILE A 9 12.47 48.62 -1.53
C ILE A 9 11.15 47.86 -1.67
N ILE A 10 10.43 47.98 -2.79
CA ILE A 10 9.19 47.23 -3.03
C ILE A 10 9.45 45.72 -3.09
N PHE A 11 10.58 45.29 -3.66
CA PHE A 11 10.98 43.90 -3.75
C PHE A 11 11.39 43.34 -2.38
N ILE A 12 12.15 44.11 -1.59
CA ILE A 12 12.50 43.76 -0.20
C ILE A 12 11.23 43.70 0.65
N VAL A 13 10.31 44.66 0.54
CA VAL A 13 9.04 44.66 1.27
C VAL A 13 8.16 43.49 0.85
N LYS A 14 8.06 43.17 -0.45
CA LYS A 14 7.34 41.96 -0.92
C LYS A 14 8.03 40.66 -0.48
N ALA A 15 9.36 40.62 -0.44
CA ALA A 15 10.14 39.47 -0.01
C ALA A 15 10.09 39.26 1.52
N THR A 16 10.03 40.34 2.32
CA THR A 16 9.87 40.25 3.78
C THR A 16 8.44 40.01 4.22
N ILE A 17 7.43 40.45 3.44
CA ILE A 17 6.02 40.10 3.67
C ILE A 17 5.75 38.62 3.34
N GLY A 18 6.57 38.00 2.50
CA GLY A 18 6.40 36.63 2.02
C GLY A 18 6.49 35.51 3.07
N ASN A 19 6.87 35.80 4.32
CA ASN A 19 6.89 34.84 5.42
C ASN A 19 6.62 35.52 6.77
N ILE A 20 5.53 36.30 6.88
CA ILE A 20 5.10 36.80 8.20
C ILE A 20 4.40 35.65 8.94
N GLN A 21 4.98 35.27 10.08
CA GLN A 21 4.40 34.33 11.03
C GLN A 21 3.69 35.09 12.13
N LEU A 22 2.40 34.80 12.34
CA LEU A 22 1.60 35.36 13.43
C LEU A 22 1.46 34.34 14.55
N THR A 23 2.18 34.55 15.65
CA THR A 23 2.10 33.70 16.83
C THR A 23 1.03 34.22 17.81
N ARG A 24 0.15 33.32 18.27
CA ARG A 24 -0.89 33.58 19.27
C ARG A 24 -0.74 32.60 20.42
N TYR A 25 -0.76 33.12 21.64
CA TYR A 25 -0.80 32.32 22.86
C TYR A 25 -2.24 32.25 23.37
N ILE A 26 -2.67 31.06 23.78
CA ILE A 26 -3.99 30.82 24.36
C ILE A 26 -3.78 30.18 25.73
N SER A 27 -4.20 30.87 26.79
CA SER A 27 -3.89 30.53 28.19
C SER A 27 -5.09 30.05 29.01
N ASN A 28 -6.24 29.78 28.39
CA ASN A 28 -7.47 29.42 29.10
C ASN A 28 -8.14 28.16 28.53
N ASN A 29 -8.73 27.35 29.41
CA ASN A 29 -9.67 26.27 29.10
C ASN A 29 -10.84 26.82 28.27
N GLY A 30 -10.65 26.92 26.96
CA GLY A 30 -11.54 27.63 26.06
C GLY A 30 -12.59 26.69 25.49
N ASN A 31 -13.82 26.79 25.99
CA ASN A 31 -14.97 26.32 25.24
C ASN A 31 -15.27 27.35 24.14
N ASN A 32 -15.40 26.92 22.88
CA ASN A 32 -15.93 27.77 21.81
C ASN A 32 -17.43 28.04 22.07
N ILE A 33 -17.76 29.04 22.90
CA ILE A 33 -19.16 29.41 23.21
C ILE A 33 -19.68 30.39 22.16
N SER A 34 -20.91 30.18 21.69
CA SER A 34 -21.56 30.96 20.62
C SER A 34 -21.77 32.46 20.88
N ASN A 35 -21.43 32.98 22.06
CA ASN A 35 -21.63 34.38 22.48
C ASN A 35 -20.33 35.07 22.93
N CYS A 36 -19.19 34.57 22.47
CA CYS A 36 -17.90 35.22 22.66
C CYS A 36 -17.88 36.63 22.04
N GLY A 37 -17.82 37.68 22.88
CA GLY A 37 -17.78 39.08 22.46
C GLY A 37 -18.86 40.00 23.07
N ASN A 38 -19.85 39.46 23.80
CA ASN A 38 -20.89 40.27 24.47
C ASN A 38 -20.63 40.55 25.96
N ILE A 39 -19.53 40.05 26.53
CA ILE A 39 -19.13 40.26 27.94
C ILE A 39 -17.67 40.73 27.97
N THR A 40 -17.33 41.53 28.97
CA THR A 40 -16.04 42.22 29.24
C THR A 40 -14.78 41.35 29.34
N ILE A 41 -14.84 40.05 29.03
CA ILE A 41 -13.68 39.13 29.04
C ILE A 41 -13.43 38.69 27.58
N PRO A 42 -12.26 38.98 26.99
CA PRO A 42 -11.94 38.56 25.64
C PRO A 42 -11.92 37.04 25.54
N CYS A 43 -12.60 36.48 24.54
CA CYS A 43 -12.53 35.05 24.28
C CYS A 43 -11.22 34.71 23.58
N GLU A 44 -10.32 34.07 24.31
CA GLU A 44 -9.07 33.53 23.75
C GLU A 44 -9.32 32.10 23.25
N SER A 45 -10.22 31.91 22.29
CA SER A 45 -10.43 30.59 21.68
C SER A 45 -9.60 30.44 20.40
N ILE A 46 -9.39 29.18 19.99
CA ILE A 46 -8.69 28.85 18.74
C ILE A 46 -9.44 29.45 17.54
N ASP A 47 -10.76 29.25 17.47
CA ASP A 47 -11.58 29.80 16.38
C ASP A 47 -11.56 31.33 16.38
N TYR A 48 -11.75 31.98 17.53
CA TYR A 48 -11.68 33.44 17.61
C TYR A 48 -10.33 33.98 17.11
N SER A 49 -9.23 33.34 17.50
CA SER A 49 -7.88 33.73 17.05
C SER A 49 -7.74 33.60 15.53
N ILE A 50 -8.28 32.52 14.95
CA ILE A 50 -8.28 32.30 13.50
C ILE A 50 -9.16 33.32 12.78
N GLN A 51 -10.37 33.59 13.27
CA GLN A 51 -11.29 34.57 12.66
C GLN A 51 -10.70 35.99 12.68
N GLN A 52 -10.08 36.38 13.81
CA GLN A 52 -9.35 37.64 13.91
C GLN A 52 -8.24 37.70 12.85
N ILE A 53 -7.48 36.63 12.67
CA ILE A 53 -6.41 36.62 11.66
C ILE A 53 -6.97 36.69 10.23
N LYS A 54 -8.02 35.91 9.94
CA LYS A 54 -8.74 35.94 8.65
C LYS A 54 -9.26 37.33 8.32
N SER A 55 -9.70 38.09 9.33
CA SER A 55 -10.23 39.46 9.14
C SER A 55 -9.21 40.46 8.59
N TYR A 56 -7.90 40.19 8.72
CA TYR A 56 -6.87 41.05 8.14
C TYR A 56 -6.74 40.89 6.61
N GLY A 57 -7.39 39.91 5.98
CA GLY A 57 -7.50 39.83 4.52
C GLY A 57 -6.22 39.39 3.80
N PHE A 58 -5.26 38.78 4.51
CA PHE A 58 -3.99 38.35 3.93
C PHE A 58 -3.93 36.83 3.81
N SER A 59 -3.95 36.32 2.58
CA SER A 59 -3.90 34.89 2.23
C SER A 59 -2.50 34.26 2.34
N ASN A 60 -1.47 35.02 2.75
CA ASN A 60 -0.07 34.62 2.63
C ASN A 60 0.67 34.46 3.97
N PHE A 61 -0.03 34.42 5.10
CA PHE A 61 0.61 34.31 6.41
C PHE A 61 0.61 32.88 6.94
N SER A 62 1.69 32.56 7.67
CA SER A 62 1.74 31.37 8.51
C SER A 62 1.19 31.73 9.88
N ILE A 63 0.27 30.94 10.41
CA ILE A 63 -0.33 31.15 11.73
C ILE A 63 0.26 30.12 12.68
N GLU A 64 0.71 30.56 13.86
CA GLU A 64 1.11 29.67 14.93
C GLU A 64 0.24 29.92 16.16
N ILE A 65 -0.45 28.88 16.63
CA ILE A 65 -1.24 28.90 17.85
C ILE A 65 -0.53 28.03 18.88
N LEU A 66 -0.08 28.67 19.96
CA LEU A 66 0.59 28.06 21.10
C LEU A 66 -0.39 27.98 22.26
N LEU A 67 -0.67 26.76 22.68
CA LEU A 67 -1.65 26.42 23.72
C LEU A 67 -0.91 26.18 25.04
N GLU A 68 -1.30 26.86 26.10
CA GLU A 68 -0.84 26.50 27.45
C GLU A 68 -1.50 25.20 27.93
N SER A 69 -0.95 24.59 28.97
CA SER A 69 -1.55 23.39 29.60
C SER A 69 -3.03 23.58 29.89
N GLY A 70 -3.88 22.68 29.41
CA GLY A 70 -5.32 22.82 29.53
C GLY A 70 -6.11 21.84 28.68
N TYR A 71 -7.43 21.93 28.83
CA TYR A 71 -8.40 21.14 28.07
C TYR A 71 -9.16 22.05 27.09
N TYR A 72 -9.08 21.70 25.81
CA TYR A 72 -9.60 22.47 24.69
C TYR A 72 -10.71 21.68 24.01
N LYS A 73 -11.92 22.23 24.02
CA LYS A 73 -13.10 21.59 23.41
C LYS A 73 -13.81 22.61 22.54
N SER A 74 -14.07 22.24 21.29
CA SER A 74 -14.88 23.06 20.41
C SER A 74 -16.34 22.61 20.37
N GLN A 75 -17.30 23.53 20.58
CA GLN A 75 -18.72 23.25 20.38
C GLN A 75 -19.12 23.29 18.89
N LYS A 76 -18.33 24.00 18.07
CA LYS A 76 -18.52 24.10 16.61
C LYS A 76 -17.21 23.81 15.90
N PRO A 77 -17.20 23.19 14.72
CA PRO A 77 -15.96 22.95 14.02
C PRO A 77 -15.21 24.24 13.66
N THR A 78 -13.89 24.23 13.79
CA THR A 78 -13.05 25.35 13.37
C THR A 78 -12.63 25.14 11.91
N ASN A 79 -13.05 26.00 10.99
CA ASN A 79 -12.72 25.87 9.56
C ASN A 79 -11.31 26.41 9.25
N LEU A 80 -10.44 25.53 8.76
CA LEU A 80 -9.04 25.81 8.45
C LEU A 80 -8.75 26.07 6.96
N TYR A 81 -9.76 26.12 6.09
CA TYR A 81 -9.58 26.33 4.65
C TYR A 81 -8.73 27.58 4.34
N GLY A 82 -7.77 27.40 3.43
CA GLY A 82 -6.87 28.44 2.90
C GLY A 82 -5.80 28.92 3.86
N LEU A 83 -5.58 28.21 4.97
CA LEU A 83 -4.59 28.58 5.98
C LEU A 83 -3.31 27.76 5.86
N ASN A 84 -2.19 28.38 6.18
CA ASN A 84 -0.97 27.71 6.60
C ASN A 84 -0.87 27.87 8.13
N ILE A 85 -1.22 26.84 8.91
CA ILE A 85 -1.42 26.95 10.35
C ILE A 85 -0.73 25.82 11.12
N SER A 86 -0.06 26.17 12.22
CA SER A 86 0.42 25.22 13.23
C SER A 86 -0.29 25.46 14.56
N ILE A 87 -0.81 24.41 15.18
CA ILE A 87 -1.45 24.44 16.50
C ILE A 87 -0.73 23.43 17.38
N GLY A 88 -0.23 23.85 18.54
CA GLY A 88 0.45 22.92 19.44
C GLY A 88 0.65 23.49 20.82
N ALA A 89 1.22 22.69 21.72
CA ALA A 89 1.58 23.17 23.04
C ALA A 89 2.63 24.30 22.97
N SER A 90 2.52 25.25 23.89
CA SER A 90 3.50 26.34 24.02
C SER A 90 4.87 25.81 24.45
N ASN A 91 4.85 24.72 25.23
CA ASN A 91 6.01 23.92 25.59
C ASN A 91 5.69 22.42 25.42
N PRO A 92 6.54 21.60 24.78
CA PRO A 92 6.25 20.19 24.53
C PRO A 92 5.96 19.33 25.77
N ASN A 93 6.33 19.80 26.96
CA ASN A 93 6.03 19.12 28.22
C ASN A 93 4.67 19.50 28.83
N GLU A 94 3.94 20.45 28.23
CA GLU A 94 2.64 20.87 28.69
C GLU A 94 1.56 19.88 28.30
N LEU A 95 0.64 19.60 29.23
CA LEU A 95 -0.48 18.72 28.98
C LEU A 95 -1.61 19.51 28.28
N VAL A 96 -1.53 19.58 26.96
CA VAL A 96 -2.58 20.14 26.11
C VAL A 96 -3.49 19.02 25.64
N GLN A 97 -4.77 19.07 26.03
CA GLN A 97 -5.73 18.03 25.74
C GLN A 97 -6.84 18.55 24.82
N PHE A 98 -7.08 17.90 23.69
CA PHE A 98 -8.27 18.14 22.88
C PHE A 98 -9.40 17.18 23.26
N GLY A 99 -10.58 17.74 23.50
CA GLY A 99 -11.83 17.02 23.65
C GLY A 99 -12.71 17.14 22.42
N VAL A 100 -13.14 16.01 21.86
CA VAL A 100 -14.14 15.99 20.77
C VAL A 100 -15.54 16.12 21.38
N SER A 101 -16.35 17.07 20.92
CA SER A 101 -17.68 17.29 21.49
C SER A 101 -18.68 16.19 21.15
N SER A 102 -19.39 15.71 22.17
CA SER A 102 -20.48 14.73 22.10
C SER A 102 -21.84 15.32 22.47
N ASP A 103 -22.01 16.66 22.39
CA ASP A 103 -23.29 17.27 22.73
C ASP A 103 -24.42 16.72 21.85
N THR A 104 -25.50 16.34 22.53
CA THR A 104 -26.60 15.52 22.03
C THR A 104 -27.17 16.06 20.71
N ASN A 105 -27.07 15.24 19.65
CA ASN A 105 -27.72 15.36 18.33
C ASN A 105 -26.99 16.09 17.20
N VAL A 106 -25.80 16.68 17.39
CA VAL A 106 -25.03 17.27 16.27
C VAL A 106 -23.55 16.92 16.36
N LEU A 107 -23.14 15.99 15.49
CA LEU A 107 -21.75 15.59 15.28
C LEU A 107 -20.95 16.80 14.79
N SER A 108 -19.86 17.16 15.47
CA SER A 108 -19.01 18.27 15.05
C SER A 108 -17.54 17.93 15.24
N PRO A 109 -16.74 17.84 14.17
CA PRO A 109 -15.31 17.66 14.29
C PRO A 109 -14.65 18.84 15.02
N GLN A 110 -13.50 18.64 15.65
CA GLN A 110 -12.74 19.73 16.27
C GLN A 110 -12.27 20.73 15.19
N PHE A 111 -11.71 20.19 14.11
CA PHE A 111 -11.24 20.94 12.95
C PHE A 111 -11.91 20.44 11.68
N LEU A 112 -12.27 21.36 10.79
CA LEU A 112 -12.70 20.99 9.44
C LEU A 112 -12.01 21.82 8.36
N VAL A 113 -11.95 21.26 7.14
CA VAL A 113 -11.60 21.99 5.92
C VAL A 113 -12.75 21.84 4.95
N GLU A 114 -13.54 22.90 4.84
CA GLU A 114 -14.68 23.02 3.93
C GLU A 114 -14.38 24.08 2.88
N TYR A 115 -14.39 23.65 1.62
CA TYR A 115 -14.15 24.50 0.46
C TYR A 115 -15.43 25.29 0.13
N PRO A 116 -15.34 26.62 0.00
CA PRO A 116 -16.48 27.43 -0.42
C PRO A 116 -16.97 27.03 -1.81
N PHE A 117 -18.29 26.92 -1.96
CA PHE A 117 -18.93 26.54 -3.21
C PHE A 117 -18.56 27.47 -4.38
N GLY A 118 -18.21 26.88 -5.53
CA GLY A 118 -17.98 27.62 -6.78
C GLY A 118 -16.66 28.41 -6.86
N ILE A 119 -15.70 28.12 -5.99
CA ILE A 119 -14.37 28.76 -6.04
C ILE A 119 -13.57 28.29 -7.26
N GLN A 120 -13.02 29.24 -8.01
CA GLN A 120 -12.12 28.98 -9.15
C GLN A 120 -10.63 28.98 -8.75
N ASN A 121 -10.27 29.70 -7.68
CA ASN A 121 -8.89 29.82 -7.17
C ASN A 121 -8.77 29.11 -5.83
N ILE A 122 -8.19 27.91 -5.84
CA ILE A 122 -8.02 27.10 -4.64
C ILE A 122 -6.79 27.57 -3.87
N LEU A 123 -7.00 27.81 -2.58
CA LEU A 123 -5.93 28.17 -1.66
C LEU A 123 -5.35 26.90 -1.02
N PRO A 124 -4.04 26.65 -1.14
CA PRO A 124 -3.35 25.58 -0.43
C PRO A 124 -3.64 25.67 1.07
N THR A 125 -4.08 24.56 1.65
CA THR A 125 -4.29 24.45 3.10
C THR A 125 -3.22 23.55 3.69
N ASN A 126 -2.41 24.09 4.62
CA ASN A 126 -1.38 23.34 5.33
C ASN A 126 -1.68 23.43 6.84
N VAL A 127 -1.82 22.28 7.50
CA VAL A 127 -2.17 22.18 8.91
C VAL A 127 -1.10 21.35 9.61
N LEU A 128 -0.53 21.88 10.68
CA LEU A 128 0.36 21.15 11.59
C LEU A 128 -0.28 21.10 12.98
N ILE A 129 -0.49 19.90 13.53
CA ILE A 129 -0.84 19.71 14.95
C ILE A 129 0.35 19.07 15.65
N LYS A 130 0.88 19.69 16.71
CA LYS A 130 2.08 19.18 17.39
C LYS A 130 2.01 19.21 18.90
N ASP A 131 2.65 18.24 19.54
CA ASP A 131 2.89 18.20 20.99
C ASP A 131 1.59 18.28 21.82
N VAL A 132 0.55 17.55 21.42
CA VAL A 132 -0.75 17.54 22.11
C VAL A 132 -1.23 16.12 22.42
N THR A 133 -2.17 16.01 23.34
CA THR A 133 -2.91 14.77 23.62
C THR A 133 -4.35 14.92 23.14
N ILE A 134 -4.87 13.93 22.43
CA ILE A 134 -6.27 13.83 22.04
C ILE A 134 -6.93 12.80 22.96
N PHE A 135 -7.98 13.20 23.67
CA PHE A 135 -8.64 12.40 24.70
C PHE A 135 -10.15 12.40 24.54
N GLY A 136 -10.83 11.43 25.15
CA GLY A 136 -12.29 11.45 25.29
C GLY A 136 -13.03 11.25 23.97
N CYS A 137 -12.43 10.54 23.02
CA CYS A 137 -13.10 10.13 21.79
C CYS A 137 -14.25 9.19 22.20
N ASN A 138 -15.48 9.64 21.97
CA ASN A 138 -16.73 8.88 22.10
C ASN A 138 -17.03 8.33 23.51
N THR A 139 -17.68 9.14 24.34
CA THR A 139 -18.20 8.73 25.65
C THR A 139 -19.48 7.89 25.51
N LYS A 140 -19.35 6.56 25.53
CA LYS A 140 -20.28 5.47 25.96
C LYS A 140 -21.81 5.52 25.72
N LYS A 141 -22.44 6.58 25.23
CA LYS A 141 -23.87 6.67 24.99
C LYS A 141 -24.12 7.06 23.54
N ASP A 142 -24.68 6.08 22.82
CA ASP A 142 -25.33 6.20 21.51
C ASP A 142 -24.43 6.42 20.29
N SER A 143 -24.97 6.00 19.14
CA SER A 143 -24.40 5.72 17.81
C SER A 143 -23.65 6.85 17.10
N ASP A 144 -23.36 7.93 17.79
CA ASP A 144 -23.15 9.23 17.18
C ASP A 144 -21.70 9.71 17.44
N ASN A 145 -20.92 9.53 16.39
CA ASN A 145 -19.47 9.53 16.30
C ASN A 145 -18.83 10.91 16.03
N GLY A 146 -17.90 11.36 16.88
CA GLY A 146 -17.09 12.55 16.62
C GLY A 146 -15.77 12.24 15.89
N TYR A 147 -15.37 13.09 14.93
CA TYR A 147 -14.04 13.05 14.29
C TYR A 147 -13.12 14.10 14.92
N PHE A 148 -11.80 13.88 14.94
CA PHE A 148 -10.88 14.97 15.30
C PHE A 148 -10.78 15.97 14.14
N PHE A 149 -10.62 15.45 12.93
CA PHE A 149 -10.48 16.25 11.72
C PHE A 149 -11.36 15.70 10.60
N GLN A 150 -12.00 16.61 9.88
CA GLN A 150 -12.83 16.29 8.71
C GLN A 150 -12.52 17.22 7.55
N THR A 151 -12.45 16.68 6.34
CA THR A 151 -12.41 17.50 5.13
C THR A 151 -13.46 17.04 4.12
N PHE A 152 -13.91 17.97 3.28
CA PHE A 152 -14.84 17.69 2.19
C PHE A 152 -14.10 17.76 0.86
N ALA A 153 -14.18 16.71 0.06
CA ALA A 153 -13.71 16.70 -1.32
C ALA A 153 -14.93 16.56 -2.25
N GLY A 154 -15.23 17.61 -3.02
CA GLY A 154 -16.29 17.60 -4.03
C GLY A 154 -15.80 17.08 -5.38
N ILE A 155 -16.72 16.70 -6.26
CA ILE A 155 -16.43 16.34 -7.66
C ILE A 155 -16.38 17.62 -8.48
N LYS A 156 -15.27 17.86 -9.20
CA LYS A 156 -14.92 19.07 -10.00
C LYS A 156 -14.10 20.17 -9.32
N ASP A 157 -13.66 19.99 -8.08
CA ASP A 157 -12.84 20.98 -7.39
C ASP A 157 -11.39 20.46 -7.28
N ASN A 158 -10.39 21.28 -7.65
CA ASN A 158 -9.01 20.95 -7.28
C ASN A 158 -8.90 21.07 -5.74
N VAL A 159 -8.20 20.15 -5.09
CA VAL A 159 -8.10 20.10 -3.63
C VAL A 159 -6.62 20.06 -3.29
N PHE A 160 -6.17 20.98 -2.44
CA PHE A 160 -4.79 20.99 -1.94
C PHE A 160 -4.81 21.09 -0.41
N LEU A 161 -4.55 19.96 0.23
CA LEU A 161 -4.57 19.83 1.68
C LEU A 161 -3.36 19.01 2.14
N ASN A 162 -2.56 19.59 3.03
CA ASN A 162 -1.49 18.89 3.71
C ASN A 162 -1.72 18.95 5.23
N VAL A 163 -1.87 17.81 5.88
CA VAL A 163 -2.06 17.69 7.32
C VAL A 163 -0.90 16.91 7.93
N ASN A 164 -0.13 17.56 8.80
CA ASN A 164 0.97 16.96 9.55
C ASN A 164 0.59 16.88 11.03
N ILE A 165 0.80 15.72 11.63
CA ILE A 165 0.54 15.44 13.05
C ILE A 165 1.84 14.93 13.66
N GLU A 166 2.39 15.66 14.64
CA GLU A 166 3.72 15.40 15.20
C GLU A 166 3.69 15.30 16.73
N ASN A 167 4.31 14.26 17.31
CA ASN A 167 4.39 14.08 18.77
C ASN A 167 3.01 14.09 19.45
N VAL A 168 1.99 13.48 18.82
CA VAL A 168 0.62 13.47 19.34
C VAL A 168 0.26 12.13 19.96
N ASN A 169 -0.35 12.20 21.15
CA ASN A 169 -0.87 11.04 21.86
C ASN A 169 -2.40 10.93 21.67
N PHE A 170 -2.87 9.85 21.08
CA PHE A 170 -4.29 9.53 20.90
C PHE A 170 -4.74 8.51 21.95
N PHE A 171 -5.30 9.00 23.05
CA PHE A 171 -5.74 8.20 24.19
C PHE A 171 -7.26 8.16 24.28
N CYS A 172 -7.88 7.27 23.51
CA CYS A 172 -9.31 7.02 23.55
C CYS A 172 -9.57 5.62 24.12
N SER A 173 -10.50 5.49 25.06
CA SER A 173 -10.90 4.16 25.56
C SER A 173 -11.81 3.42 24.57
N ASN A 174 -12.62 4.14 23.80
CA ASN A 174 -13.45 3.59 22.73
C ASN A 174 -13.27 4.40 21.46
N ILE A 175 -13.24 3.71 20.33
CA ILE A 175 -13.20 4.32 19.01
C ILE A 175 -14.36 3.74 18.21
N ASN A 176 -15.37 4.57 18.03
CA ASN A 176 -16.54 4.27 17.23
C ASN A 176 -16.45 4.95 15.85
N SER A 177 -15.42 5.76 15.60
CA SER A 177 -15.16 6.55 14.37
C SER A 177 -13.68 6.75 14.10
N PRO A 178 -13.27 7.00 12.84
CA PRO A 178 -11.90 7.36 12.51
C PRO A 178 -11.50 8.67 13.19
N TYR A 179 -10.20 8.85 13.45
CA TYR A 179 -9.67 10.15 13.86
C TYR A 179 -9.79 11.20 12.75
N PHE A 180 -9.50 10.79 11.52
CA PHE A 180 -9.47 11.64 10.33
C PHE A 180 -10.37 11.06 9.24
N THR A 181 -11.18 11.91 8.62
CA THR A 181 -12.09 11.47 7.56
C THR A 181 -12.13 12.46 6.38
N ILE A 182 -12.22 11.91 5.17
CA ILE A 182 -12.59 12.66 3.96
C ILE A 182 -14.02 12.27 3.60
N MET A 183 -14.91 13.26 3.57
CA MET A 183 -16.29 13.09 3.15
C MET A 183 -16.52 13.72 1.78
N ASN A 184 -17.50 13.21 1.04
CA ASN A 184 -17.90 13.82 -0.23
C ASN A 184 -18.94 14.92 0.01
N ASN A 185 -18.89 16.00 -0.78
CA ASN A 185 -19.76 17.16 -0.62
C ASN A 185 -21.06 17.07 -1.46
N TYR A 186 -21.67 15.88 -1.60
CA TYR A 186 -22.85 15.67 -2.46
C TYR A 186 -24.14 16.37 -1.99
N GLY A 187 -24.11 17.20 -0.94
CA GLY A 187 -25.33 17.66 -0.25
C GLY A 187 -25.48 19.17 -0.01
N ILE A 188 -24.58 20.04 -0.50
CA ILE A 188 -24.77 21.49 -0.37
C ILE A 188 -25.39 22.03 -1.67
N SER A 189 -26.57 21.53 -2.03
CA SER A 189 -27.49 22.27 -2.89
C SER A 189 -28.43 23.06 -1.99
N SER A 190 -28.41 24.37 -2.17
CA SER A 190 -29.32 25.36 -1.59
C SER A 190 -30.76 24.86 -1.41
N ASN A 191 -31.36 25.25 -0.28
CA ASN A 191 -32.81 25.32 -0.07
C ASN A 191 -33.58 25.63 -1.36
N GLU A 192 -34.20 24.62 -1.96
CA GLU A 192 -35.48 24.77 -2.64
C GLU A 192 -36.41 23.66 -2.15
N SER A 193 -37.32 24.07 -1.28
CA SER A 193 -38.52 23.34 -0.94
C SER A 193 -39.38 23.15 -2.19
N SER A 194 -39.51 21.93 -2.70
CA SER A 194 -40.74 21.49 -3.37
C SER A 194 -40.79 19.98 -3.57
N SER A 195 -41.75 19.35 -2.88
CA SER A 195 -42.64 18.29 -3.34
C SER A 195 -42.09 17.10 -4.16
N ASN A 196 -42.24 15.91 -3.57
CA ASN A 196 -42.61 14.63 -4.19
C ASN A 196 -42.38 14.46 -5.71
N SER A 197 -41.49 13.53 -6.06
CA SER A 197 -41.87 12.37 -6.88
C SER A 197 -40.83 11.27 -6.73
N ASN A 198 -41.29 10.05 -6.45
CA ASN A 198 -40.55 8.82 -6.68
C ASN A 198 -39.94 8.85 -8.08
N ASP A 199 -38.62 8.64 -8.20
CA ASP A 199 -38.01 7.96 -9.35
C ASP A 199 -36.57 7.55 -9.00
N ASP A 200 -36.40 6.25 -8.87
CA ASP A 200 -35.25 5.43 -9.25
C ASP A 200 -33.82 5.94 -8.98
N LEU A 201 -33.21 5.41 -7.91
CA LEU A 201 -31.80 5.03 -7.91
C LEU A 201 -31.58 3.95 -8.98
N LYS A 202 -31.35 4.37 -10.24
CA LYS A 202 -30.91 3.46 -11.29
C LYS A 202 -29.45 3.08 -11.09
N GLU A 203 -29.29 1.78 -10.87
CA GLU A 203 -28.14 0.93 -11.12
C GLU A 203 -27.13 1.49 -12.14
N GLY A 204 -25.85 1.33 -11.81
CA GLY A 204 -24.73 1.53 -12.73
C GLY A 204 -23.77 0.34 -12.71
N LEU A 205 -24.31 -0.89 -12.81
CA LEU A 205 -23.56 -2.09 -13.20
C LEU A 205 -23.95 -2.50 -14.64
N ASN A 206 -22.93 -2.81 -15.43
CA ASN A 206 -22.91 -3.54 -16.71
C ASN A 206 -23.33 -2.83 -18.02
N GLU A 207 -22.37 -2.61 -18.93
CA GLU A 207 -22.07 -3.51 -20.06
C GLU A 207 -21.08 -2.87 -21.06
N LYS A 208 -20.11 -3.68 -21.50
CA LYS A 208 -19.48 -3.73 -22.84
C LYS A 208 -19.38 -2.42 -23.63
N GLN A 209 -18.15 -1.92 -23.79
CA GLN A 209 -17.75 -1.34 -25.06
C GLN A 209 -16.41 -1.91 -25.52
N ASN A 210 -16.52 -2.80 -26.51
CA ASN A 210 -15.46 -3.14 -27.45
C ASN A 210 -14.86 -1.86 -28.04
N ILE A 211 -13.56 -1.65 -27.86
CA ILE A 211 -12.79 -0.74 -28.72
C ILE A 211 -11.66 -1.57 -29.33
N PRO A 212 -11.65 -1.80 -30.65
CA PRO A 212 -10.61 -2.56 -31.32
C PRO A 212 -9.42 -1.64 -31.61
N PHE A 213 -8.23 -1.97 -31.11
CA PHE A 213 -7.00 -1.39 -31.64
C PHE A 213 -6.34 -2.35 -32.63
N LYS A 214 -6.33 -1.91 -33.89
CA LYS A 214 -5.68 -2.53 -35.03
C LYS A 214 -4.19 -2.76 -34.78
N SER A 215 -3.76 -3.94 -35.22
CA SER A 215 -2.41 -4.37 -35.51
C SER A 215 -1.48 -3.29 -36.06
N LEU A 216 -0.27 -3.21 -35.52
CA LEU A 216 0.94 -2.86 -36.28
C LEU A 216 1.94 -4.02 -36.12
N GLU A 217 1.95 -4.89 -37.12
CA GLU A 217 3.05 -5.81 -37.37
C GLU A 217 4.18 -5.06 -38.09
N ASN A 218 5.37 -5.06 -37.49
CA ASN A 218 6.66 -5.45 -38.10
C ASN A 218 7.83 -4.76 -37.40
N SER A 219 8.68 -5.51 -36.71
CA SER A 219 9.97 -5.94 -37.26
C SER A 219 10.86 -6.62 -36.20
N ASN A 220 11.35 -7.80 -36.60
CA ASN A 220 12.55 -8.54 -36.25
C ASN A 220 13.42 -8.14 -35.04
N ASP A 221 13.65 -9.17 -34.22
CA ASP A 221 14.93 -9.58 -33.65
C ASP A 221 15.86 -8.53 -33.06
N SER A 222 15.85 -8.46 -31.72
CA SER A 222 17.09 -8.65 -30.96
C SER A 222 16.78 -9.09 -29.53
N GLN A 223 17.36 -10.21 -29.11
CA GLN A 223 17.43 -10.63 -27.71
C GLN A 223 18.17 -9.57 -26.89
N GLY A 224 17.42 -8.82 -26.09
CA GLY A 224 17.93 -7.98 -25.02
C GLY A 224 16.97 -8.11 -23.85
N GLN A 225 17.50 -8.40 -22.66
CA GLN A 225 16.76 -8.37 -21.40
C GLN A 225 16.23 -6.95 -21.17
N ASN A 226 15.06 -6.65 -21.71
CA ASN A 226 14.28 -5.50 -21.28
C ASN A 226 13.54 -5.93 -20.01
N LEU A 227 13.99 -5.41 -18.87
CA LEU A 227 13.07 -5.11 -17.79
C LEU A 227 12.01 -4.19 -18.41
N GLU A 228 10.87 -4.75 -18.82
CA GLU A 228 9.69 -3.95 -19.10
C GLU A 228 9.37 -3.22 -17.80
N VAL A 229 9.70 -1.93 -17.78
CA VAL A 229 9.08 -0.99 -16.86
C VAL A 229 7.60 -1.02 -17.23
N LEU A 230 6.85 -1.87 -16.52
CA LEU A 230 5.40 -1.95 -16.57
C LEU A 230 4.88 -0.53 -16.26
N ASN A 231 4.51 0.20 -17.30
CA ASN A 231 3.68 1.39 -17.18
C ASN A 231 2.29 0.94 -16.74
N GLN A 232 2.14 0.62 -15.46
CA GLN A 232 0.84 0.33 -14.86
C GLN A 232 0.08 1.65 -14.71
N TYR A 233 -0.93 1.81 -15.54
CA TYR A 233 -1.92 2.86 -15.40
C TYR A 233 -2.83 2.50 -14.23
N PHE A 234 -2.66 3.19 -13.10
CA PHE A 234 -3.58 3.14 -11.97
C PHE A 234 -4.96 3.62 -12.43
N SER A 235 -5.88 2.68 -12.65
CA SER A 235 -7.26 2.96 -13.03
C SER A 235 -8.13 3.22 -11.80
N SER A 236 -7.81 4.24 -10.99
CA SER A 236 -8.93 5.04 -10.50
C SER A 236 -9.45 5.74 -11.75
N ARG A 237 -10.76 5.81 -12.00
CA ARG A 237 -11.23 6.75 -13.04
C ARG A 237 -10.76 8.12 -12.55
N PRO A 238 -9.66 8.69 -13.08
CA PRO A 238 -9.30 10.02 -12.67
C PRO A 238 -10.44 10.85 -13.22
N TYR A 239 -11.06 11.68 -12.40
CA TYR A 239 -11.79 12.80 -12.98
C TYR A 239 -10.71 13.59 -13.70
N PHE A 240 -10.56 13.38 -15.01
CA PHE A 240 -9.37 13.67 -15.82
C PHE A 240 -8.94 15.15 -15.85
N ASN A 241 -9.63 16.01 -15.10
CA ASN A 241 -9.40 17.44 -14.96
C ASN A 241 -9.22 17.92 -13.51
N ASP A 242 -9.25 17.04 -12.50
CA ASP A 242 -9.16 17.43 -11.08
C ASP A 242 -7.73 17.23 -10.55
N ILE A 243 -7.10 18.31 -10.09
CA ILE A 243 -5.81 18.29 -9.38
C ILE A 243 -6.09 18.11 -7.89
N ILE A 244 -6.18 16.86 -7.44
CA ILE A 244 -6.39 16.53 -6.02
C ILE A 244 -5.07 16.06 -5.44
N ASN A 245 -4.53 16.84 -4.50
CA ASN A 245 -3.36 16.50 -3.71
C ASN A 245 -3.71 16.65 -2.22
N ILE A 246 -3.95 15.51 -1.58
CA ILE A 246 -4.31 15.43 -0.17
C ILE A 246 -3.27 14.54 0.52
N SER A 247 -2.56 15.07 1.49
CA SER A 247 -1.56 14.33 2.25
C SER A 247 -1.83 14.38 3.75
N PHE A 248 -1.68 13.24 4.40
CA PHE A 248 -1.71 13.09 5.85
C PHE A 248 -0.41 12.45 6.32
N THR A 249 0.36 13.16 7.16
CA THR A 249 1.59 12.65 7.77
C THR A 249 1.42 12.57 9.28
N PHE A 250 1.65 11.39 9.84
CA PHE A 250 1.69 11.12 11.27
C PHE A 250 3.12 10.77 11.64
N ASN A 251 3.76 11.54 12.50
CA ASN A 251 5.14 11.31 12.92
C ASN A 251 5.25 11.30 14.45
N ASN A 252 5.90 10.29 14.99
CA ASN A 252 6.08 10.12 16.44
C ASN A 252 4.75 10.17 17.22
N CYS A 253 3.72 9.52 16.68
CA CYS A 253 2.40 9.48 17.29
C CYS A 253 2.21 8.19 18.09
N GLN A 254 1.53 8.29 19.24
CA GLN A 254 1.14 7.13 20.04
C GLN A 254 -0.38 6.97 20.02
N PHE A 255 -0.85 5.84 19.51
CA PHE A 255 -2.26 5.45 19.50
C PHE A 255 -2.51 4.37 20.56
N GLY A 256 -3.52 4.58 21.40
CA GLY A 256 -3.83 3.68 22.51
C GLY A 256 -2.86 3.83 23.69
N ASN A 257 -3.13 3.08 24.77
CA ASN A 257 -2.38 3.18 26.03
C ASN A 257 -1.93 1.80 26.52
N SER A 258 -0.83 1.73 27.27
CA SER A 258 -0.29 0.49 27.85
C SER A 258 -1.10 -0.06 29.02
N THR A 259 -1.97 0.74 29.64
CA THR A 259 -2.67 0.34 30.87
C THR A 259 -4.06 -0.25 30.65
N GLU A 260 -4.75 0.13 29.57
CA GLU A 260 -6.11 -0.30 29.26
C GLU A 260 -6.27 -0.50 27.76
N ASN A 261 -7.09 -1.48 27.36
CA ASN A 261 -7.39 -1.70 25.95
C ASN A 261 -8.24 -0.57 25.38
N THR A 262 -7.84 -0.06 24.22
CA THR A 262 -8.69 0.80 23.38
C THR A 262 -9.61 -0.10 22.56
N TYR A 263 -10.91 -0.02 22.83
CA TYR A 263 -11.93 -0.81 22.13
C TYR A 263 -12.32 -0.14 20.81
N ILE A 264 -12.17 -0.88 19.70
CA ILE A 264 -12.63 -0.48 18.37
C ILE A 264 -13.98 -1.13 18.11
N ASN A 265 -15.03 -0.32 18.11
CA ASN A 265 -16.42 -0.75 17.88
C ASN A 265 -16.97 -0.10 16.60
N ASN A 266 -16.20 -0.18 15.52
CA ASN A 266 -16.60 0.36 14.22
C ASN A 266 -16.02 -0.46 13.08
N LEU A 267 -16.70 -0.46 11.93
CA LEU A 267 -16.29 -1.10 10.69
C LEU A 267 -15.36 -0.23 9.85
N THR A 268 -15.33 1.09 10.06
CA THR A 268 -14.44 1.96 9.29
C THR A 268 -13.03 1.97 9.88
N PRO A 269 -12.02 2.41 9.11
CA PRO A 269 -10.66 2.54 9.60
C PRO A 269 -10.52 3.38 10.86
N VAL A 270 -9.54 3.07 11.72
CA VAL A 270 -9.27 3.78 12.98
C VAL A 270 -8.54 5.10 12.74
N VAL A 271 -7.50 5.09 11.90
CA VAL A 271 -6.65 6.27 11.71
C VAL A 271 -7.27 7.23 10.71
N PHE A 272 -7.49 6.73 9.50
CA PHE A 272 -7.86 7.56 8.37
C PHE A 272 -8.83 6.80 7.48
N ASN A 273 -9.97 7.43 7.21
CA ASN A 273 -11.00 6.90 6.33
C ASN A 273 -11.12 7.78 5.07
N SER A 274 -10.84 7.18 3.91
CA SER A 274 -11.16 7.72 2.59
C SER A 274 -12.06 6.72 1.88
N MET A 275 -13.37 6.98 1.85
CA MET A 275 -14.33 6.09 1.19
C MET A 275 -14.36 6.25 -0.35
N PHE A 276 -13.46 7.04 -0.94
CA PHE A 276 -13.56 7.46 -2.34
C PHE A 276 -12.23 7.38 -3.07
N GLY A 277 -12.26 7.12 -4.38
CA GLY A 277 -11.12 6.90 -5.27
C GLY A 277 -10.26 8.14 -5.58
N PHE A 278 -10.04 9.00 -4.59
CA PHE A 278 -9.13 10.14 -4.70
C PHE A 278 -7.69 9.69 -4.45
N THR A 279 -6.73 10.44 -5.00
CA THR A 279 -5.31 10.24 -4.69
C THR A 279 -5.02 10.83 -3.32
N VAL A 280 -4.76 9.98 -2.33
CA VAL A 280 -4.37 10.40 -0.99
C VAL A 280 -3.00 9.82 -0.67
N ASP A 281 -2.11 10.65 -0.15
CA ASP A 281 -0.82 10.22 0.38
C ASP A 281 -0.90 10.12 1.91
N LEU A 282 -0.91 8.91 2.45
CA LEU A 282 -0.92 8.65 3.89
C LEU A 282 0.44 8.11 4.34
N LYS A 283 1.08 8.82 5.27
CA LYS A 283 2.38 8.44 5.83
C LYS A 283 2.30 8.37 7.34
N ILE A 284 2.71 7.24 7.92
CA ILE A 284 2.80 7.01 9.37
C ILE A 284 4.23 6.61 9.69
N THR A 285 4.95 7.41 10.49
CA THR A 285 6.35 7.20 10.81
C THR A 285 6.65 7.27 12.30
N ASN A 286 7.60 6.45 12.76
CA ASN A 286 8.07 6.45 14.15
C ASN A 286 6.93 6.33 15.17
N SER A 287 5.84 5.65 14.81
CA SER A 287 4.57 5.69 15.55
C SER A 287 4.25 4.33 16.15
N LYS A 288 3.44 4.34 17.21
CA LYS A 288 3.07 3.13 17.93
C LYS A 288 1.56 3.03 18.09
N PHE A 289 1.01 1.85 17.78
CA PHE A 289 -0.35 1.42 18.13
C PHE A 289 -0.23 0.39 19.24
N ASN A 290 -0.87 0.60 20.38
CA ASN A 290 -0.74 -0.31 21.52
C ASN A 290 -2.10 -0.63 22.15
N SER A 291 -2.29 -1.91 22.47
CA SER A 291 -3.44 -2.41 23.24
C SER A 291 -4.79 -2.13 22.56
N PHE A 292 -4.90 -2.40 21.27
CA PHE A 292 -6.17 -2.27 20.56
C PHE A 292 -6.97 -3.57 20.60
N TYR A 293 -8.26 -3.47 20.89
CA TYR A 293 -9.20 -4.58 20.83
C TYR A 293 -10.27 -4.29 19.78
N PHE A 294 -10.22 -4.99 18.65
CA PHE A 294 -11.22 -4.91 17.59
C PHE A 294 -12.27 -5.99 17.78
N SER A 295 -13.50 -5.54 18.04
CA SER A 295 -14.64 -6.42 18.36
C SER A 295 -15.56 -6.69 17.16
N VAL A 296 -15.53 -5.83 16.14
CA VAL A 296 -16.47 -5.84 15.00
C VAL A 296 -15.78 -5.82 13.63
N GLY A 297 -14.45 -6.01 13.56
CA GLY A 297 -13.74 -6.05 12.28
C GLY A 297 -13.42 -4.70 11.65
N GLY A 298 -13.08 -3.67 12.46
CA GLY A 298 -12.57 -2.40 11.96
C GLY A 298 -11.15 -2.50 11.40
N GLN A 299 -10.72 -1.57 10.56
CA GLN A 299 -9.39 -1.61 9.94
C GLN A 299 -8.45 -0.60 10.62
N ILE A 300 -7.13 -0.76 10.51
CA ILE A 300 -6.22 0.35 10.87
C ILE A 300 -6.30 1.44 9.81
N SER A 301 -6.27 1.05 8.54
CA SER A 301 -6.30 1.94 7.39
C SER A 301 -6.94 1.27 6.17
N LEU A 302 -7.64 2.08 5.39
CA LEU A 302 -8.12 1.79 4.04
C LEU A 302 -7.65 2.91 3.12
N THR A 303 -6.93 2.56 2.06
CA THR A 303 -6.52 3.54 1.03
C THR A 303 -6.88 3.03 -0.36
N SER A 304 -7.57 3.88 -1.13
CA SER A 304 -8.07 3.59 -2.49
C SER A 304 -7.55 4.64 -3.47
N GLY A 305 -6.24 4.64 -3.71
CA GLY A 305 -5.55 5.61 -4.57
C GLY A 305 -4.45 6.38 -3.86
N GLY A 306 -3.39 6.72 -4.58
CA GLY A 306 -2.25 7.49 -4.05
C GLY A 306 -1.15 6.62 -3.47
N SER A 307 -0.71 6.94 -2.25
CA SER A 307 0.34 6.18 -1.57
C SER A 307 0.07 5.97 -0.09
N PHE A 308 0.52 4.84 0.42
CA PHE A 308 0.50 4.50 1.83
C PHE A 308 1.90 4.14 2.30
N THR A 309 2.36 4.74 3.38
CA THR A 309 3.66 4.44 3.98
C THR A 309 3.54 4.19 5.48
N MET A 310 4.07 3.07 5.95
CA MET A 310 4.41 2.86 7.36
C MET A 310 5.92 2.66 7.47
N ASP A 311 6.60 3.50 8.24
CA ASP A 311 8.05 3.44 8.44
C ASP A 311 8.40 3.52 9.93
N ASN A 312 9.06 2.49 10.46
CA ASN A 312 9.35 2.35 11.89
C ASN A 312 8.06 2.46 12.73
N VAL A 313 7.13 1.52 12.51
CA VAL A 313 5.81 1.49 13.16
C VAL A 313 5.66 0.22 13.98
N ALA A 314 5.25 0.35 15.24
CA ALA A 314 4.98 -0.79 16.13
C ALA A 314 3.46 -0.92 16.37
N LEU A 315 2.90 -2.08 16.10
CA LEU A 315 1.53 -2.48 16.40
C LEU A 315 1.60 -3.59 17.46
N GLU A 316 1.45 -3.22 18.72
CA GLU A 316 1.67 -4.12 19.86
C GLU A 316 0.38 -4.46 20.58
N ASN A 317 0.29 -5.69 21.07
CA ASN A 317 -0.84 -6.18 21.87
C ASN A 317 -2.19 -5.98 21.15
N ILE A 318 -2.21 -6.21 19.83
CA ILE A 318 -3.43 -6.12 19.03
C ILE A 318 -4.28 -7.36 19.31
N THR A 319 -5.57 -7.19 19.55
CA THR A 319 -6.54 -8.27 19.61
C THR A 319 -7.58 -8.02 18.53
N TYR A 320 -7.66 -8.90 17.54
CA TYR A 320 -8.50 -8.76 16.35
C TYR A 320 -9.45 -9.95 16.24
N ILE A 321 -10.70 -9.78 16.67
CA ILE A 321 -11.68 -10.86 16.80
C ILE A 321 -12.88 -10.56 15.89
N GLN A 322 -13.39 -11.59 15.19
CA GLN A 322 -14.59 -11.52 14.33
C GLN A 322 -14.48 -10.48 13.19
N GLY A 323 -13.40 -10.52 12.42
CA GLY A 323 -13.15 -9.54 11.35
C GLY A 323 -13.52 -10.03 9.96
N GLN A 324 -14.67 -9.60 9.41
CA GLN A 324 -14.92 -9.75 7.97
C GLN A 324 -14.06 -8.81 7.12
N SER A 325 -13.57 -7.71 7.70
CA SER A 325 -12.71 -6.76 7.00
C SER A 325 -11.23 -7.10 7.18
N PRO A 326 -10.39 -6.90 6.16
CA PRO A 326 -8.93 -6.96 6.31
C PRO A 326 -8.42 -5.91 7.30
N PHE A 327 -7.45 -6.27 8.16
CA PHE A 327 -6.83 -5.34 9.11
C PHE A 327 -6.13 -4.16 8.40
N LEU A 328 -5.49 -4.45 7.25
CA LEU A 328 -4.95 -3.48 6.30
C LEU A 328 -5.55 -3.75 4.91
N SER A 329 -6.03 -2.70 4.24
CA SER A 329 -6.67 -2.84 2.92
C SER A 329 -6.23 -1.75 1.96
N PHE A 330 -5.76 -2.15 0.78
CA PHE A 330 -5.23 -1.26 -0.25
C PHE A 330 -5.81 -1.59 -1.62
N SER A 331 -6.24 -0.57 -2.36
CA SER A 331 -6.67 -0.71 -3.75
C SER A 331 -6.05 0.40 -4.59
N THR A 332 -5.51 0.06 -5.76
CA THR A 332 -4.97 1.06 -6.70
C THR A 332 -3.94 2.01 -6.06
N THR A 333 -3.09 1.50 -5.17
CA THR A 333 -2.24 2.29 -4.27
C THR A 333 -0.78 1.84 -4.33
N ARG A 334 0.16 2.78 -4.12
CA ARG A 334 1.57 2.45 -3.87
C ARG A 334 1.80 2.31 -2.38
N VAL A 335 2.17 1.12 -1.92
CA VAL A 335 2.29 0.78 -0.51
C VAL A 335 3.75 0.50 -0.17
N TYR A 336 4.27 1.18 0.85
CA TYR A 336 5.63 0.97 1.37
C TYR A 336 5.57 0.68 2.88
N LEU A 337 5.97 -0.53 3.28
CA LEU A 337 6.07 -0.92 4.68
C LEU A 337 7.53 -1.17 5.01
N ASN A 338 8.09 -0.41 5.95
CA ASN A 338 9.48 -0.54 6.38
C ASN A 338 9.57 -0.58 7.91
N GLN A 339 10.25 -1.57 8.46
CA GLN A 339 10.41 -1.71 9.92
C GLN A 339 9.07 -1.67 10.67
N VAL A 340 8.11 -2.45 10.18
CA VAL A 340 6.77 -2.53 10.76
C VAL A 340 6.69 -3.81 11.60
N ASN A 341 6.47 -3.66 12.90
CA ASN A 341 6.36 -4.78 13.83
C ASN A 341 4.89 -4.96 14.25
N LEU A 342 4.35 -6.16 14.13
CA LEU A 342 2.99 -6.50 14.54
C LEU A 342 3.01 -7.67 15.51
N THR A 343 2.45 -7.48 16.70
CA THR A 343 2.23 -8.53 17.69
C THR A 343 0.79 -8.54 18.18
N GLY A 344 0.19 -9.73 18.27
CA GLY A 344 -1.20 -9.81 18.70
C GLY A 344 -1.87 -11.18 18.62
N THR A 345 -3.16 -11.17 18.92
CA THR A 345 -4.06 -12.31 18.89
C THR A 345 -5.16 -12.08 17.85
N PHE A 346 -5.37 -13.03 16.94
CA PHE A 346 -6.31 -12.93 15.83
C PHE A 346 -7.29 -14.12 15.82
N SER A 347 -8.50 -13.93 15.29
CA SER A 347 -9.50 -15.00 15.08
C SER A 347 -10.25 -14.73 13.77
N ASP A 348 -10.28 -15.72 12.85
CA ASP A 348 -10.94 -15.67 11.54
C ASP A 348 -10.81 -14.30 10.84
N SER A 349 -9.60 -13.98 10.37
CA SER A 349 -9.27 -12.61 9.97
C SER A 349 -8.21 -12.53 8.86
N ILE A 350 -8.44 -11.63 7.90
CA ILE A 350 -7.45 -11.24 6.89
C ILE A 350 -6.56 -10.14 7.47
N LEU A 351 -5.24 -10.34 7.46
CA LEU A 351 -4.29 -9.33 7.92
C LEU A 351 -4.12 -8.22 6.89
N MET A 352 -3.98 -8.59 5.62
CA MET A 352 -3.72 -7.64 4.56
C MET A 352 -4.42 -8.08 3.28
N ASN A 353 -5.13 -7.15 2.65
CA ASN A 353 -5.67 -7.32 1.31
C ASN A 353 -5.18 -6.20 0.41
N THR A 354 -4.68 -6.54 -0.77
CA THR A 354 -4.07 -5.60 -1.72
C THR A 354 -4.58 -5.88 -3.12
N GLN A 355 -5.14 -4.87 -3.80
CA GLN A 355 -5.68 -5.02 -5.14
C GLN A 355 -5.10 -3.97 -6.09
N ASN A 356 -4.69 -4.37 -7.30
CA ASN A 356 -4.17 -3.47 -8.34
C ASN A 356 -3.11 -2.49 -7.82
N SER A 357 -2.17 -2.98 -7.01
CA SER A 357 -1.28 -2.13 -6.22
C SER A 357 0.17 -2.57 -6.34
N ILE A 358 1.08 -1.65 -6.00
CA ILE A 358 2.50 -1.95 -5.85
C ILE A 358 2.79 -1.97 -4.34
N LEU A 359 3.11 -3.14 -3.81
CA LEU A 359 3.40 -3.36 -2.40
C LEU A 359 4.88 -3.71 -2.23
N SER A 360 5.63 -2.81 -1.58
CA SER A 360 7.03 -3.02 -1.23
C SER A 360 7.18 -3.10 0.29
N VAL A 361 7.67 -4.23 0.78
CA VAL A 361 7.75 -4.55 2.19
C VAL A 361 9.17 -4.93 2.57
N ASN A 362 9.74 -4.23 3.54
CA ASN A 362 11.06 -4.51 4.09
C ASN A 362 10.99 -4.56 5.63
N GLN A 363 11.45 -5.64 6.24
CA GLN A 363 11.42 -5.83 7.70
C GLN A 363 10.00 -5.72 8.29
N PHE A 364 9.01 -6.40 7.68
CA PHE A 364 7.69 -6.59 8.28
C PHE A 364 7.72 -7.79 9.21
N ASN A 365 7.81 -7.52 10.51
CA ASN A 365 7.95 -8.55 11.53
C ASN A 365 6.62 -8.81 12.20
N VAL A 366 6.02 -9.96 11.92
CA VAL A 366 4.70 -10.37 12.39
C VAL A 366 4.86 -11.54 13.37
N LEU A 367 4.27 -11.40 14.55
CA LEU A 367 4.09 -12.48 15.53
C LEU A 367 2.63 -12.52 15.95
N ILE A 368 1.86 -13.44 15.36
CA ILE A 368 0.42 -13.56 15.61
C ILE A 368 0.12 -14.93 16.20
N ASN A 369 -0.69 -14.92 17.25
CA ASN A 369 -1.31 -16.12 17.79
C ASN A 369 -2.78 -16.14 17.36
N PHE A 370 -3.17 -17.18 16.65
CA PHE A 370 -4.56 -17.40 16.29
C PHE A 370 -5.29 -18.11 17.42
N VAL A 371 -6.53 -17.70 17.68
CA VAL A 371 -7.43 -18.38 18.63
C VAL A 371 -8.13 -19.57 17.98
N ASP A 372 -8.34 -19.50 16.66
CA ASP A 372 -9.02 -20.52 15.83
C ASP A 372 -8.19 -20.81 14.56
N TYR A 373 -8.53 -21.85 13.79
CA TYR A 373 -7.85 -22.15 12.52
C TYR A 373 -8.11 -21.07 11.43
N LEU A 374 -7.29 -21.07 10.36
CA LEU A 374 -7.55 -20.22 9.19
C LEU A 374 -8.69 -20.78 8.33
N THR A 375 -9.70 -19.95 8.16
CA THR A 375 -10.82 -20.06 7.23
C THR A 375 -10.64 -19.19 5.98
N LEU A 376 -9.61 -18.34 5.96
CA LEU A 376 -9.26 -17.41 4.89
C LEU A 376 -7.74 -17.23 4.81
N SER A 377 -7.22 -16.85 3.65
CA SER A 377 -5.79 -16.52 3.50
C SER A 377 -5.42 -15.23 4.23
N LEU A 378 -4.25 -15.20 4.89
CA LEU A 378 -3.87 -14.11 5.78
C LEU A 378 -3.49 -12.82 5.04
N ILE A 379 -2.67 -12.96 3.99
CA ILE A 379 -2.20 -11.87 3.14
C ILE A 379 -2.60 -12.21 1.71
N SER A 380 -3.59 -11.50 1.20
CA SER A 380 -4.12 -11.70 -0.16
C SER A 380 -3.73 -10.55 -1.06
N PHE A 381 -3.40 -10.86 -2.30
CA PHE A 381 -3.09 -9.85 -3.30
C PHE A 381 -3.59 -10.25 -4.69
N ASP A 382 -4.31 -9.32 -5.32
CA ASP A 382 -5.00 -9.47 -6.60
C ASP A 382 -4.50 -8.42 -7.59
N ASP A 383 -4.18 -8.83 -8.82
CA ASP A 383 -3.65 -8.00 -9.90
C ASP A 383 -2.49 -7.07 -9.45
N SER A 384 -1.63 -7.54 -8.55
CA SER A 384 -0.68 -6.68 -7.83
C SER A 384 0.77 -7.07 -8.07
N PHE A 385 1.67 -6.10 -7.89
CA PHE A 385 3.12 -6.33 -7.78
C PHE A 385 3.51 -6.27 -6.31
N VAL A 386 4.08 -7.35 -5.79
CA VAL A 386 4.36 -7.51 -4.35
C VAL A 386 5.80 -7.97 -4.13
N LEU A 387 6.52 -7.25 -3.28
CA LEU A 387 7.89 -7.54 -2.87
C LEU A 387 7.96 -7.57 -1.34
N PHE A 388 8.45 -8.69 -0.78
CA PHE A 388 8.73 -8.85 0.64
C PHE A 388 10.19 -9.22 0.85
N GLU A 389 10.90 -8.40 1.62
CA GLU A 389 12.31 -8.57 1.93
C GLU A 389 12.57 -8.52 3.44
N ASN A 390 13.55 -9.31 3.89
CA ASN A 390 14.10 -9.27 5.25
C ASN A 390 13.03 -9.32 6.37
N SER A 391 11.89 -9.94 6.09
CA SER A 391 10.72 -9.95 6.97
C SER A 391 10.65 -11.24 7.77
N SER A 392 10.07 -11.19 8.97
CA SER A 392 9.88 -12.35 9.84
C SER A 392 8.40 -12.53 10.14
N ILE A 393 7.77 -13.58 9.62
CA ILE A 393 6.35 -13.88 9.86
C ILE A 393 6.24 -15.17 10.65
N ILE A 394 5.76 -15.08 11.89
CA ILE A 394 5.57 -16.20 12.79
C ILE A 394 4.10 -16.25 13.17
N ILE A 395 3.45 -17.34 12.80
CA ILE A 395 2.04 -17.59 13.06
C ILE A 395 1.93 -18.85 13.90
N SER A 396 1.12 -18.81 14.96
CA SER A 396 0.84 -19.98 15.78
C SER A 396 -0.66 -20.21 15.92
N PHE A 397 -1.07 -21.48 15.87
CA PHE A 397 -2.42 -21.98 16.08
C PHE A 397 -2.48 -22.84 17.35
N PRO A 398 -3.67 -23.01 17.96
CA PRO A 398 -3.86 -23.95 19.06
C PRO A 398 -3.53 -25.39 18.64
N SER A 399 -2.93 -26.17 19.54
CA SER A 399 -2.45 -27.54 19.26
C SER A 399 -3.55 -28.58 19.01
N ASP A 400 -4.79 -28.28 19.39
CA ASP A 400 -5.83 -29.30 19.56
C ASP A 400 -6.76 -29.42 18.34
N ASP A 401 -6.63 -28.54 17.34
CA ASP A 401 -7.55 -28.41 16.19
C ASP A 401 -6.89 -28.72 14.81
N ILE A 402 -5.94 -29.65 14.78
CA ILE A 402 -5.10 -29.98 13.60
C ILE A 402 -5.87 -30.64 12.43
N SER A 403 -7.21 -30.70 12.45
CA SER A 403 -8.02 -31.10 11.29
C SER A 403 -8.12 -29.95 10.27
N ILE A 404 -6.99 -29.51 9.74
CA ILE A 404 -6.91 -28.47 8.72
C ILE A 404 -7.26 -29.10 7.37
N ASN A 405 -8.38 -28.69 6.78
CA ASN A 405 -8.67 -28.97 5.38
C ASN A 405 -7.57 -28.37 4.50
N SER A 406 -6.71 -29.24 3.97
CA SER A 406 -5.72 -28.93 2.95
C SER A 406 -6.44 -28.55 1.65
N GLY A 407 -6.40 -27.28 1.26
CA GLY A 407 -6.93 -26.88 -0.03
C GLY A 407 -6.53 -25.48 -0.47
N GLU A 408 -7.08 -24.46 0.19
CA GLU A 408 -7.20 -23.13 -0.42
C GLU A 408 -6.75 -21.96 0.48
N TYR A 409 -6.45 -22.21 1.77
CA TYR A 409 -6.04 -21.16 2.72
C TYR A 409 -4.55 -21.23 3.02
N SER A 410 -3.90 -20.07 3.02
CA SER A 410 -2.45 -19.93 3.19
C SER A 410 -2.05 -18.63 3.88
N ILE A 411 -0.77 -18.49 4.22
CA ILE A 411 -0.24 -17.20 4.69
C ILE A 411 -0.30 -16.16 3.55
N PHE A 412 0.13 -16.54 2.34
CA PHE A 412 0.16 -15.68 1.16
C PHE A 412 -0.67 -16.24 0.02
N ASN A 413 -1.61 -15.44 -0.50
CA ASN A 413 -2.47 -15.83 -1.61
C ASN A 413 -2.34 -14.86 -2.80
N PRO A 414 -1.35 -15.07 -3.70
CA PRO A 414 -1.32 -14.44 -5.01
C PRO A 414 -2.50 -14.83 -5.91
N GLU A 415 -3.16 -13.84 -6.49
CA GLU A 415 -4.09 -14.01 -7.60
C GLU A 415 -3.70 -13.03 -8.74
N ASN A 416 -3.48 -13.55 -9.95
CA ASN A 416 -3.04 -12.78 -11.12
C ASN A 416 -1.88 -11.80 -10.86
N SER A 417 -0.98 -12.15 -9.95
CA SER A 417 -0.02 -11.23 -9.33
C SER A 417 1.42 -11.63 -9.57
N ASN A 418 2.33 -10.66 -9.39
CA ASN A 418 3.77 -10.91 -9.32
C ASN A 418 4.23 -10.80 -7.88
N PHE A 419 4.73 -11.90 -7.31
CA PHE A 419 5.13 -11.97 -5.91
C PHE A 419 6.59 -12.36 -5.74
N TYR A 420 7.33 -11.53 -5.00
CA TYR A 420 8.75 -11.71 -4.75
C TYR A 420 9.04 -11.81 -3.25
N LEU A 421 9.72 -12.88 -2.85
CA LEU A 421 10.15 -13.18 -1.49
C LEU A 421 11.69 -13.27 -1.42
N PHE A 422 12.35 -12.37 -0.70
CA PHE A 422 13.81 -12.40 -0.51
C PHE A 422 14.23 -12.36 0.96
N SER A 423 15.04 -13.34 1.38
CA SER A 423 15.68 -13.36 2.71
C SER A 423 14.70 -13.27 3.89
N ASN A 424 13.50 -13.83 3.74
CA ASN A 424 12.49 -13.83 4.79
C ASN A 424 12.58 -15.06 5.69
N ARG A 425 12.05 -14.97 6.91
CA ARG A 425 11.84 -16.10 7.82
C ARG A 425 10.35 -16.27 8.08
N ILE A 426 9.78 -17.38 7.62
CA ILE A 426 8.34 -17.64 7.72
C ILE A 426 8.13 -18.94 8.50
N SER A 427 7.35 -18.89 9.58
CA SER A 427 7.10 -20.02 10.48
C SER A 427 5.61 -20.17 10.78
N THR A 428 5.11 -21.40 10.71
CA THR A 428 3.71 -21.74 10.99
C THR A 428 3.59 -23.18 11.52
N ASN A 429 2.59 -23.46 12.36
CA ASN A 429 2.26 -24.81 12.87
C ASN A 429 0.91 -25.35 12.35
N GLY A 430 0.25 -24.68 11.39
CA GLY A 430 -1.10 -25.08 10.99
C GLY A 430 -1.64 -24.53 9.67
N SER A 431 -0.81 -23.97 8.79
CA SER A 431 -1.28 -23.47 7.48
C SER A 431 -0.21 -23.56 6.42
N SER A 432 -0.62 -23.77 5.17
CA SER A 432 0.29 -23.65 4.02
C SER A 432 0.87 -22.23 3.95
N VAL A 433 2.08 -22.09 3.39
CA VAL A 433 2.73 -20.78 3.32
C VAL A 433 2.22 -19.99 2.13
N ILE A 434 2.10 -20.63 0.96
CA ILE A 434 1.67 -19.98 -0.27
C ILE A 434 0.57 -20.80 -0.92
N TYR A 435 -0.51 -20.15 -1.33
CA TYR A 435 -1.49 -20.70 -2.27
C TYR A 435 -1.58 -19.77 -3.47
N SER A 436 -1.11 -20.20 -4.65
CA SER A 436 -1.01 -19.34 -5.84
C SER A 436 -2.14 -19.62 -6.83
N GLN A 437 -2.74 -18.56 -7.38
CA GLN A 437 -3.77 -18.63 -8.43
C GLN A 437 -3.30 -17.83 -9.65
N SER A 438 -2.99 -18.53 -10.75
CA SER A 438 -2.52 -17.91 -12.01
C SER A 438 -1.45 -16.80 -11.84
N SER A 439 -0.49 -16.98 -10.94
CA SER A 439 0.46 -15.93 -10.53
C SER A 439 1.92 -16.32 -10.75
N SER A 440 2.80 -15.33 -10.77
CA SER A 440 4.26 -15.55 -10.81
C SER A 440 4.85 -15.34 -9.42
N VAL A 441 5.45 -16.38 -8.85
CA VAL A 441 6.05 -16.37 -7.51
C VAL A 441 7.55 -16.61 -7.60
N TRP A 442 8.34 -15.67 -7.09
CA TRP A 442 9.79 -15.74 -6.99
C TRP A 442 10.24 -15.79 -5.53
N ALA A 443 11.01 -16.81 -5.12
CA ALA A 443 11.52 -16.89 -3.75
C ALA A 443 13.00 -17.30 -3.67
N ASN A 444 13.84 -16.46 -3.05
CA ASN A 444 15.27 -16.75 -2.83
C ASN A 444 15.69 -16.50 -1.38
N ASN A 445 16.54 -17.40 -0.85
CA ASN A 445 17.14 -17.30 0.49
C ASN A 445 16.12 -17.21 1.63
N ASN A 446 14.91 -17.73 1.43
CA ASN A 446 13.88 -17.74 2.46
C ASN A 446 14.02 -18.96 3.37
N GLN A 447 13.73 -18.77 4.65
CA GLN A 447 13.68 -19.85 5.64
C GLN A 447 12.22 -20.16 5.97
N PHE A 448 11.70 -21.25 5.40
CA PHE A 448 10.38 -21.78 5.72
C PHE A 448 10.50 -22.82 6.85
N LYS A 449 9.83 -22.58 7.99
CA LYS A 449 9.82 -23.52 9.12
C LYS A 449 8.39 -23.97 9.41
N TYR A 450 8.12 -25.25 9.23
CA TYR A 450 6.89 -25.86 9.73
C TYR A 450 7.12 -26.44 11.13
N LEU A 451 6.30 -26.02 12.09
CA LEU A 451 6.34 -26.46 13.47
C LEU A 451 5.37 -27.66 13.63
N GLN A 452 5.80 -28.83 13.14
CA GLN A 452 5.23 -30.18 13.24
C GLN A 452 3.73 -30.38 13.54
N SER A 453 3.11 -31.18 12.69
CA SER A 453 2.08 -32.17 13.02
C SER A 453 2.52 -33.50 12.40
N ASP A 454 2.23 -34.63 13.06
CA ASP A 454 2.59 -35.99 12.63
C ASP A 454 1.81 -36.48 11.37
N THR A 455 1.27 -35.57 10.55
CA THR A 455 0.47 -35.89 9.37
C THR A 455 1.31 -35.92 8.10
N TYR A 456 1.11 -36.97 7.30
CA TYR A 456 1.92 -37.28 6.11
C TYR A 456 1.58 -36.45 4.85
N ASP A 457 0.56 -35.58 4.89
CA ASP A 457 0.02 -34.87 3.71
C ASP A 457 -0.02 -33.32 3.87
N PHE A 458 0.99 -32.73 4.51
CA PHE A 458 1.09 -31.26 4.59
C PHE A 458 1.86 -30.68 3.39
N ASN A 459 1.21 -29.79 2.63
CA ASN A 459 1.85 -29.09 1.51
C ASN A 459 2.17 -27.64 1.87
N LEU A 460 3.45 -27.27 1.83
CA LEU A 460 3.92 -25.91 2.11
C LEU A 460 3.46 -24.91 1.04
N VAL A 461 3.27 -25.37 -0.21
CA VAL A 461 2.84 -24.54 -1.34
C VAL A 461 1.72 -25.24 -2.11
N GLY A 462 0.54 -24.62 -2.14
CA GLY A 462 -0.57 -25.04 -2.99
C GLY A 462 -0.76 -24.13 -4.20
N CYS A 463 -1.55 -24.59 -5.14
CA CYS A 463 -1.95 -23.85 -6.33
C CYS A 463 -3.28 -24.36 -6.85
N ASP A 464 -4.03 -23.52 -7.56
CA ASP A 464 -5.01 -24.03 -8.51
C ASP A 464 -4.27 -24.70 -9.68
N LYS A 465 -4.88 -25.69 -10.34
CA LYS A 465 -4.22 -26.44 -11.44
C LYS A 465 -4.03 -25.61 -12.73
N ALA A 466 -3.96 -24.28 -12.62
CA ALA A 466 -3.87 -23.33 -13.72
C ALA A 466 -2.64 -22.41 -13.53
N ASP A 467 -1.76 -22.43 -14.53
CA ASP A 467 -0.92 -21.33 -15.00
C ASP A 467 -0.01 -20.53 -14.02
N SER A 468 0.22 -21.00 -12.80
CA SER A 468 1.18 -20.36 -11.87
C SER A 468 2.64 -20.71 -12.20
N ASN A 469 3.52 -19.71 -12.16
CA ASN A 469 4.95 -19.85 -12.42
C ASN A 469 5.76 -19.67 -11.13
N PHE A 470 6.54 -20.69 -10.76
CA PHE A 470 7.41 -20.64 -9.56
C PHE A 470 8.88 -20.58 -9.96
N GLN A 471 9.61 -19.59 -9.42
CA GLN A 471 11.04 -19.39 -9.64
C GLN A 471 11.76 -19.15 -8.29
N GLY A 472 13.04 -19.51 -8.18
CA GLY A 472 13.74 -19.34 -6.91
C GLY A 472 14.94 -20.24 -6.70
N ASP A 473 15.35 -20.37 -5.43
CA ASP A 473 16.39 -21.30 -5.02
C ASP A 473 15.94 -22.76 -5.16
N GLN A 474 16.91 -23.68 -5.23
CA GLN A 474 16.64 -25.10 -5.49
C GLN A 474 15.76 -25.75 -4.41
N SER A 475 15.84 -25.29 -3.16
CA SER A 475 14.97 -25.76 -2.08
C SER A 475 13.52 -25.37 -2.31
N PHE A 476 13.27 -24.13 -2.72
CA PHE A 476 11.94 -23.63 -3.03
C PHE A 476 11.36 -24.30 -4.27
N ILE A 477 12.14 -24.42 -5.35
CA ILE A 477 11.68 -25.07 -6.58
C ILE A 477 11.18 -26.50 -6.30
N LYS A 478 11.95 -27.30 -5.55
CA LYS A 478 11.59 -28.69 -5.21
C LYS A 478 10.24 -28.82 -4.51
N ILE A 479 9.89 -27.90 -3.60
CA ILE A 479 8.61 -27.95 -2.90
C ILE A 479 7.44 -27.44 -3.74
N THR A 480 7.70 -26.81 -4.89
CA THR A 480 6.68 -26.28 -5.82
C THR A 480 6.49 -27.11 -7.08
N GLU A 481 7.24 -28.21 -7.26
CA GLU A 481 7.24 -29.01 -8.50
C GLU A 481 5.83 -29.49 -8.92
N SER A 482 4.95 -29.79 -7.96
CA SER A 482 3.56 -30.18 -8.23
C SER A 482 2.68 -29.06 -8.79
N CYS A 483 3.12 -27.81 -8.65
CA CYS A 483 2.41 -26.61 -9.01
C CYS A 483 2.97 -25.89 -10.24
N GLN A 484 4.08 -26.36 -10.79
CA GLN A 484 4.66 -25.77 -11.99
C GLN A 484 3.93 -26.25 -13.23
N ILE A 485 3.66 -25.33 -14.17
CA ILE A 485 3.32 -25.68 -15.55
C ILE A 485 4.48 -26.52 -16.09
N ASN A 486 4.26 -27.83 -16.25
CA ASN A 486 5.16 -28.66 -17.02
C ASN A 486 5.00 -28.28 -18.51
N ASN A 487 5.63 -27.18 -18.92
CA ASN A 487 5.85 -26.83 -20.34
C ASN A 487 6.81 -27.81 -21.04
N LYS A 488 7.02 -29.00 -20.46
CA LYS A 488 7.53 -30.15 -21.18
C LYS A 488 6.38 -30.69 -22.03
N ASN A 489 6.12 -30.06 -23.17
CA ASN A 489 5.34 -30.70 -24.21
C ASN A 489 6.12 -31.99 -24.60
N PRO A 490 5.63 -33.20 -24.26
CA PRO A 490 6.40 -34.43 -24.44
C PRO A 490 6.77 -34.66 -25.91
N GLU A 491 5.98 -34.10 -26.84
CA GLU A 491 6.27 -34.12 -28.28
C GLU A 491 7.56 -33.38 -28.64
N TRP A 492 7.92 -32.29 -27.94
CA TRP A 492 9.13 -31.53 -28.26
C TRP A 492 10.40 -32.19 -27.71
N GLU A 493 10.34 -32.85 -26.55
CA GLU A 493 11.45 -33.68 -26.07
C GLU A 493 11.67 -34.88 -27.01
N THR A 494 10.58 -35.51 -27.46
CA THR A 494 10.65 -36.65 -28.40
C THR A 494 11.21 -36.22 -29.75
N LEU A 495 10.71 -35.13 -30.35
CA LEU A 495 11.22 -34.61 -31.63
C LEU A 495 12.67 -34.12 -31.52
N ARG A 496 13.08 -33.54 -30.39
CA ARG A 496 14.48 -33.16 -30.13
C ARG A 496 15.40 -34.39 -30.12
N VAL A 497 15.01 -35.47 -29.43
CA VAL A 497 15.78 -36.71 -29.38
C VAL A 497 15.85 -37.37 -30.77
N GLU A 498 14.76 -37.37 -31.53
CA GLU A 498 14.72 -37.89 -32.90
C GLU A 498 15.61 -37.09 -33.87
N VAL A 499 15.54 -35.76 -33.82
CA VAL A 499 16.38 -34.88 -34.65
C VAL A 499 17.86 -35.05 -34.30
N LEU A 500 18.20 -35.12 -33.02
CA LEU A 500 19.59 -35.35 -32.58
C LEU A 500 20.10 -36.72 -33.04
N SER A 501 19.26 -37.76 -32.94
CA SER A 501 19.57 -39.11 -33.40
C SER A 501 19.76 -39.17 -34.92
N PHE A 502 18.93 -38.44 -35.67
CA PHE A 502 19.06 -38.29 -37.12
C PHE A 502 20.40 -37.65 -37.49
N PHE A 503 20.77 -36.51 -36.88
CA PHE A 503 22.04 -35.84 -37.15
C PHE A 503 23.25 -36.73 -36.77
N CYS A 504 23.20 -37.43 -35.64
CA CYS A 504 24.23 -38.41 -35.27
C CYS A 504 24.32 -39.56 -36.29
N GLY A 505 23.20 -40.04 -36.81
CA GLY A 505 23.15 -41.04 -37.89
C GLY A 505 23.79 -40.54 -39.19
N VAL A 506 23.46 -39.33 -39.62
CA VAL A 506 24.05 -38.74 -40.84
C VAL A 506 25.55 -38.49 -40.68
N LEU A 507 25.98 -37.95 -39.53
CA LEU A 507 27.40 -37.71 -39.24
C LEU A 507 28.21 -39.01 -39.20
N SER A 508 27.67 -40.06 -38.57
CA SER A 508 28.34 -41.36 -38.52
C SER A 508 28.46 -42.02 -39.90
N MET A 509 27.42 -41.94 -40.75
CA MET A 509 27.51 -42.36 -42.15
C MET A 509 28.57 -41.55 -42.92
N GLY A 510 28.59 -40.23 -42.74
CA GLY A 510 29.60 -39.35 -43.35
C GLY A 510 31.03 -39.74 -42.98
N ILE A 511 31.27 -40.06 -41.71
CA ILE A 511 32.57 -40.53 -41.22
C ILE A 511 32.96 -41.88 -41.86
N VAL A 512 32.02 -42.82 -42.01
CA VAL A 512 32.28 -44.11 -42.68
C VAL A 512 32.66 -43.91 -44.15
N PHE A 513 31.97 -43.04 -44.88
CA PHE A 513 32.32 -42.72 -46.27
C PHE A 513 33.68 -42.02 -46.39
N LEU A 514 34.01 -41.13 -45.45
CA LEU A 514 35.31 -40.47 -45.39
C LEU A 514 36.44 -41.48 -45.14
N ILE A 515 36.26 -42.40 -44.19
CA ILE A 515 37.22 -43.48 -43.92
C ILE A 515 37.39 -44.37 -45.15
N GLY A 516 36.29 -44.77 -45.80
CA GLY A 516 36.31 -45.58 -47.02
C GLY A 516 37.06 -44.89 -48.18
N THR A 517 36.84 -43.59 -48.37
CA THR A 517 37.55 -42.80 -49.39
C THR A 517 39.03 -42.63 -49.09
N ILE A 518 39.40 -42.41 -47.82
CA ILE A 518 40.82 -42.36 -47.40
C ILE A 518 41.51 -43.70 -47.65
N ILE A 519 40.89 -44.81 -47.24
CA ILE A 519 41.45 -46.16 -47.49
C ILE A 519 41.60 -46.41 -48.99
N SER A 520 40.59 -46.09 -49.79
CA SER A 520 40.64 -46.23 -51.25
C SER A 520 41.75 -45.37 -51.87
N ALA A 521 41.93 -44.13 -51.42
CA ALA A 521 43.00 -43.24 -51.85
C ALA A 521 44.40 -43.80 -51.50
N ILE A 522 44.57 -44.37 -50.30
CA ILE A 522 45.83 -45.03 -49.89
C ILE A 522 46.15 -46.21 -50.82
N PHE A 523 45.17 -47.07 -51.12
CA PHE A 523 45.37 -48.21 -52.02
C PHE A 523 45.65 -47.76 -53.46
N LYS A 524 44.95 -46.74 -53.96
CA LYS A 524 45.17 -46.18 -55.29
C LYS A 524 46.56 -45.53 -55.41
N TYR A 525 47.02 -44.82 -54.38
CA TYR A 525 48.37 -44.26 -54.31
C TYR A 525 49.45 -45.35 -54.30
N ARG A 526 49.27 -46.42 -53.50
CA ARG A 526 50.19 -47.57 -53.50
C ARG A 526 50.24 -48.28 -54.85
N ARG A 527 49.11 -48.43 -55.55
CA ARG A 527 49.04 -49.00 -56.90
C ARG A 527 49.77 -48.12 -57.93
N ASN A 528 49.56 -46.80 -57.91
CA ASN A 528 50.25 -45.87 -58.80
C ASN A 528 51.76 -45.80 -58.52
N LYS A 529 52.19 -45.93 -57.26
CA LYS A 529 53.62 -46.01 -56.89
C LYS A 529 54.27 -47.30 -57.42
N LYS A 530 53.55 -48.44 -57.42
CA LYS A 530 54.00 -49.69 -58.08
C LYS A 530 54.08 -49.56 -59.60
N MET A 531 53.13 -48.88 -60.24
CA MET A 531 53.17 -48.69 -61.70
C MET A 531 54.30 -47.75 -62.14
N LYS A 532 54.55 -46.65 -61.42
CA LYS A 532 55.72 -45.78 -61.69
C LYS A 532 57.06 -46.49 -61.46
N HIS A 533 57.11 -47.49 -60.57
CA HIS A 533 58.31 -48.31 -60.40
C HIS A 533 58.56 -49.24 -61.60
N ASN A 534 57.51 -49.76 -62.24
CA ASN A 534 57.63 -50.55 -63.47
C ASN A 534 57.94 -49.69 -64.71
N GLU A 535 57.46 -48.45 -64.79
CA GLU A 535 57.89 -47.50 -65.84
C GLU A 535 59.35 -47.08 -65.68
N LEU A 536 59.86 -46.93 -64.45
CA LEU A 536 61.29 -46.66 -64.22
C LEU A 536 62.19 -47.84 -64.62
N LEU A 537 61.68 -49.07 -64.55
CA LEU A 537 62.38 -50.30 -64.96
C LEU A 537 62.42 -50.50 -66.49
N GLN A 538 61.59 -49.80 -67.26
CA GLN A 538 61.66 -49.79 -68.74
C GLN A 538 62.65 -48.76 -69.32
N LEU A 539 63.26 -47.92 -68.48
CA LEU A 539 64.28 -46.93 -68.89
C LEU A 539 65.73 -47.35 -68.56
N LEU A 540 65.95 -48.58 -68.09
CA LEU A 540 67.29 -49.14 -67.97
C LEU A 540 67.71 -49.75 -69.32
N PRO A 541 68.86 -49.34 -69.90
CA PRO A 541 69.29 -49.84 -71.19
C PRO A 541 69.58 -51.33 -71.12
N GLN A 542 68.92 -52.10 -72.01
CA GLN A 542 69.36 -53.44 -72.36
C GLN A 542 70.71 -53.33 -73.07
N ASN A 543 71.78 -53.83 -72.45
CA ASN A 543 72.99 -54.26 -73.15
C ASN A 543 73.76 -55.26 -72.27
N CYS A 544 74.12 -56.37 -72.92
CA CYS A 544 75.16 -57.37 -72.68
C CYS A 544 75.72 -57.59 -71.28
#